data_AF-A0A7V2NM79-F1
#
_entry.id   AF-A0A7V2NM79-F1
#
_cell.length_a   1.000
_cell.length_b   1.000
_cell.length_c   1.000
_cell.angle_alpha   90.00
_cell.angle_beta   90.00
_cell.angle_gamma   90.00
#
_symmetry.space_group_name_H-M   'P 1'
#
loop_
_entity.id
_entity.type
_entity.pdbx_description
1 polymer ?
#
loop_
_entity_poly.entity_id
_entity_poly.type
_entity_poly.pdbx_seq_one_letter_code
_entity_poly.pdbx_strand_id
1 'polypeptide(L)' 'MIEAIRNAFKIPDLRKKILFTLIIIAIYRLGAQIQVPGVKIADIQRLFTQGGGVFNFLDLFSGGALSRFA' A
#
# COMPACT_ATOMS: atom_id res chain seq x y z
N MET A 1 -18.86 -14.52 -14.74
CA MET A 1 -17.86 -13.96 -13.80
C MET A 1 -18.48 -13.07 -12.73
N ILE A 2 -19.38 -12.13 -13.09
CA ILE A 2 -20.10 -11.26 -12.12
C ILE A 2 -20.89 -12.05 -11.08
N GLU A 3 -21.48 -13.18 -11.48
CA GLU A 3 -22.25 -14.07 -10.59
C GLU A 3 -21.38 -14.77 -9.54
N ALA A 4 -20.13 -15.09 -9.87
CA ALA A 4 -19.17 -15.66 -8.91
C ALA A 4 -18.78 -14.64 -7.84
N ILE A 5 -18.59 -13.38 -8.22
CA ILE A 5 -18.35 -12.27 -7.28
C ILE A 5 -19.60 -12.05 -6.41
N ARG A 6 -20.80 -12.08 -7.00
CA ARG A 6 -22.06 -11.94 -6.23
C ARG A 6 -22.28 -13.10 -5.25
N ASN A 7 -21.93 -14.33 -5.64
CA ASN A 7 -22.02 -15.50 -4.76
C ASN A 7 -20.95 -15.50 -3.67
N ALA A 8 -19.75 -14.96 -3.94
CA ALA A 8 -18.73 -14.74 -2.91
C ALA A 8 -19.23 -13.84 -1.77
N PHE A 9 -20.07 -12.84 -2.04
CA PHE A 9 -20.69 -12.01 -1.01
C PHE A 9 -21.89 -12.66 -0.30
N LYS A 10 -22.52 -13.69 -0.89
CA LYS A 10 -23.62 -14.45 -0.27
C LYS A 10 -23.12 -15.50 0.73
N ILE A 11 -21.95 -16.07 0.50
CA ILE A 11 -21.40 -17.11 1.37
C ILE A 11 -20.82 -16.44 2.64
N PRO A 12 -21.36 -16.71 3.83
CA PRO A 12 -20.96 -16.00 5.06
C PRO A 12 -19.49 -16.23 5.43
N ASP A 13 -18.92 -17.39 5.09
CA ASP A 13 -17.50 -17.69 5.30
C ASP A 13 -16.59 -16.83 4.40
N LEU A 14 -16.90 -16.77 3.11
CA LEU A 14 -16.14 -15.97 2.14
C LEU A 14 -16.22 -14.47 2.43
N ARG A 15 -17.39 -13.96 2.82
CA ARG A 15 -17.56 -12.56 3.24
C ARG A 15 -16.67 -12.21 4.45
N LYS A 16 -16.55 -13.10 5.44
CA LYS A 16 -15.66 -12.88 6.60
C LYS A 16 -14.20 -12.80 6.17
N LYS A 17 -13.76 -13.69 5.26
CA LYS A 17 -12.39 -13.67 4.73
C LYS A 17 -12.10 -12.39 3.93
N ILE A 18 -13.02 -11.98 3.05
CA ILE A 18 -12.89 -10.73 2.28
C ILE A 18 -12.81 -9.52 3.21
N LEU A 19 -13.67 -9.46 4.24
CA LEU A 19 -13.66 -8.37 5.21
C LEU A 19 -12.36 -8.34 6.03
N PHE A 20 -11.86 -9.50 6.45
CA PHE A 20 -10.58 -9.62 7.15
C PHE A 20 -9.41 -9.12 6.30
N THR A 21 -9.32 -9.54 5.04
CA THR A 21 -8.28 -9.07 4.12
C THR A 21 -8.38 -7.56 3.88
N LEU A 22 -9.59 -7.02 3.72
CA LEU A 22 -9.80 -5.57 3.59
C LEU A 22 -9.38 -4.80 4.84
N ILE A 23 -9.66 -5.32 6.04
CA ILE A 23 -9.22 -4.72 7.31
C ILE A 23 -7.69 -4.70 7.40
N ILE A 24 -7.01 -5.80 7.05
CA ILE A 24 -5.54 -5.84 7.04
C ILE A 24 -4.98 -4.81 6.07
N ILE A 25 -5.52 -4.72 4.85
CA ILE A 25 -5.08 -3.72 3.87
C ILE A 25 -5.31 -2.30 4.40
N ALA A 26 -6.44 -2.05 5.06
CA ALA A 26 -6.74 -0.74 5.67
C ALA A 26 -5.74 -0.40 6.79
N ILE A 27 -5.41 -1.35 7.67
CA ILE A 27 -4.41 -1.17 8.72
C ILE A 27 -3.02 -0.90 8.12
N TYR A 28 -2.61 -1.67 7.11
CA TYR A 28 -1.36 -1.44 6.37
C TYR A 28 -1.35 -0.03 5.76
N ARG A 29 -2.44 0.39 5.12
CA ARG A 29 -2.59 1.75 4.56
C ARG A 29 -2.48 2.85 5.61
N LEU A 30 -3.05 2.64 6.79
CA LEU A 30 -2.95 3.58 7.91
C LEU A 30 -1.53 3.63 8.47
N GLY A 31 -0.87 2.48 8.60
CA GLY A 31 0.55 2.38 8.98
C GLY A 31 1.46 3.11 7.99
N ALA A 32 1.30 2.85 6.69
CA ALA A 32 2.05 3.52 5.63
C ALA A 32 1.69 5.01 5.43
N GLN A 33 0.74 5.56 6.19
CA GLN A 33 0.46 7.00 6.22
C GLN A 33 1.09 7.67 7.45
N ILE A 34 1.49 6.90 8.46
CA ILE A 34 2.20 7.37 9.65
C ILE A 34 3.69 7.47 9.27
N GLN A 35 4.10 8.66 8.87
CA GLN A 35 5.48 8.96 8.53
C GLN A 35 6.36 8.82 9.77
N VAL A 36 7.50 8.13 9.65
CA VAL A 36 8.43 7.93 10.76
C VAL A 36 9.02 9.30 11.16
N PRO A 37 8.86 9.74 12.42
CA PRO A 37 9.39 11.03 12.87
C PRO A 37 10.92 10.98 12.85
N GLY A 38 11.54 11.73 11.94
CA GLY A 38 13.00 11.80 11.79
C GLY A 38 13.51 11.79 10.34
N VAL A 39 12.66 11.48 9.35
CA VAL A 39 13.06 11.43 7.94
C VAL A 39 12.82 12.78 7.24
N LYS A 40 13.89 13.41 6.76
CA LYS A 40 13.80 14.62 5.91
C LYS A 40 13.42 14.21 4.49
N ILE A 41 12.12 14.23 4.18
CA ILE A 41 11.55 13.93 2.85
C ILE A 41 12.25 14.71 1.73
N ALA A 42 12.78 15.91 2.03
CA ALA A 42 13.53 16.75 1.10
C ALA A 42 14.86 16.15 0.59
N ASP A 43 15.55 15.33 1.38
CA ASP A 43 16.83 14.72 0.98
C ASP A 43 16.62 13.46 0.11
N ILE A 44 15.50 12.77 0.30
CA ILE A 44 15.10 11.61 -0.51
C ILE A 44 14.62 12.04 -1.90
N GLN A 45 13.87 13.14 -1.99
CA GLN A 45 13.47 13.70 -3.29
C GLN A 45 14.69 14.06 -4.16
N ARG A 46 15.79 14.55 -3.56
CA ARG A 46 17.04 14.82 -4.28
C ARG A 46 17.71 13.56 -4.81
N LEU A 47 17.70 12.46 -4.05
CA LEU A 47 18.20 11.14 -4.48
C LEU A 47 17.36 10.53 -5.61
N PHE A 48 16.03 10.67 -5.53
CA PHE A 48 15.11 10.25 -6.60
C PHE A 48 15.29 11.07 -7.88
N THR A 49 15.67 12.34 -7.77
CA THR A 49 15.91 13.21 -8.95
C THR A 49 17.21 12.87 -9.68
N GLN A 50 18.24 12.37 -8.97
CA GLN A 50 19.54 12.02 -9.56
C GLN A 50 19.66 10.54 -10.02
N GLY A 51 18.88 9.61 -9.45
CA GLY A 51 18.93 8.16 -9.77
C GLY A 51 17.63 7.58 -10.35
N GLY A 52 16.74 8.42 -10.89
CA GLY A 52 15.29 8.25 -10.99
C GLY A 52 14.67 7.05 -11.72
N GLY A 53 15.44 6.10 -12.25
CA GLY A 53 14.89 4.88 -12.88
C GLY A 53 14.58 3.77 -11.87
N VAL A 54 15.61 3.30 -11.18
CA VAL A 54 15.52 2.12 -10.28
C VAL A 54 14.78 2.47 -8.99
N PHE A 55 14.98 3.68 -8.47
CA PHE A 55 14.28 4.14 -7.26
C PHE A 55 12.77 4.30 -7.48
N ASN A 56 12.34 4.72 -8.68
CA ASN A 56 10.92 4.82 -9.01
C ASN A 56 10.26 3.44 -9.15
N PHE A 57 10.99 2.45 -9.70
CA PHE A 57 10.54 1.07 -9.72
C PHE A 57 10.38 0.52 -8.29
N LEU A 58 11.38 0.74 -7.43
CA LEU A 58 11.32 0.34 -6.02
C LEU A 58 10.14 0.98 -5.28
N ASP A 59 9.83 2.26 -5.55
CA ASP A 59 8.69 2.94 -4.93
C ASP A 59 7.33 2.37 -5.40
N LEU A 60 7.21 2.02 -6.68
CA LEU A 60 6.01 1.39 -7.23
C LEU A 60 5.74 0.01 -6.58
N PHE A 61 6.79 -0.78 -6.37
CA PHE A 61 6.68 -2.08 -5.69
C PHE A 61 6.48 -1.95 -4.17
N SER A 62 6.92 -0.83 -3.58
CA SER A 62 6.70 -0.50 -2.17
C SER A 62 5.34 0.18 -1.91
N GLY A 63 4.57 0.48 -2.97
CA GLY A 63 3.25 1.09 -2.86
C GLY A 63 3.29 2.59 -2.51
N GLY A 64 4.38 3.29 -2.83
CA GLY A 64 4.58 4.69 -2.46
C GLY A 64 5.12 4.89 -1.04
N ALA A 65 5.50 3.82 -0.34
CA ALA A 65 6.09 3.91 1.00
C ALA A 65 7.55 4.38 0.97
N LEU A 66 8.28 4.16 -0.13
CA LEU A 66 9.68 4.57 -0.26
C LEU A 66 9.82 6.09 -0.50
N SER A 67 8.91 6.68 -1.28
CA SER A 67 8.86 8.14 -1.50
C SER A 67 8.36 8.91 -0.29
N ARG A 68 7.59 8.25 0.59
CA ARG A 68 7.00 8.87 1.79
C ARG A 68 7.67 8.45 3.10
N PHE A 69 8.64 7.53 3.07
CA PHE A 69 9.31 6.93 4.24
C PHE A 69 8.32 6.73 5.41
N ALA A 70 7.28 5.97 5.14
CA ALA A 70 6.34 5.50 6.14
C ALA A 70 6.62 4.04 6.50
#